data_AF-A0A535AML2-F1
#
_entry.id   AF-A0A535AML2-F1
#
_cell.length_a   1.000
_cell.length_b   1.000
_cell.length_c   1.000
_cell.angle_alpha   90.00
_cell.angle_beta   90.00
_cell.angle_gamma   90.00
#
_symmetry.space_group_name_H-M   'P 1'
#
loop_
_entity.id
_entity.type
_entity.pdbx_description
1 polymer ?
#
loop_
_entity_poly.entity_id
_entity_poly.type
_entity_poly.pdbx_seq_one_letter_code
_entity_poly.pdbx_strand_id
1 'polypeptide(L)'
;MSGTTLGANNGVAASFATGTDTGTQDTASKAVRVVLGTQGHGYYANAASGYAGNFVELQENGTTVFAISGSGGGTPNRISTSLNIAQSGSTTFSTGTGQVSLNGNTVLADAKSLTAGGTTSTFNFSASTAQFDTSSGQVNLNGNTVLAQNKSLSVAAGSTGNIDFSNSSGTFSTSSGTNTLNGNVSVTANKTFAQNGTGTFTTGSGANSLNGDVTVASGKTITAAQNVTSGTAVNLTNAGTQTTGKVLNVDTGAGAFSTNGGGVSITSTGAFTGTLARLTANSTTSGTVLGIQATSLATGQAVDVDLGSAVYTGTGVVNVSANSASSGTLVNVSGTSLGGNNGTGVKIATGTPTGTDPTVTKALSIALGNTASSGTGIYVNAGSSWTGNLLDLRLNALSLFTVSNTGVTIGSNLTFSTGTGAVTLNGNTSTASGVTLSTGSGITTTTAVTIGTGALSTGTALSVTTRNGAFSTRVRRSTSRSGPAPARAST
;
A
#
# COMPACT_ATOMS: atom_id res chain seq x y z
N MET A 1 68.32 -68.18 -61.95
CA MET A 1 69.08 -69.09 -61.07
C MET A 1 68.14 -69.65 -60.01
N SER A 2 68.14 -70.95 -59.75
CA SER A 2 67.37 -71.58 -58.66
C SER A 2 68.29 -72.48 -57.84
N GLY A 3 68.36 -72.27 -56.52
CA GLY A 3 69.16 -73.09 -55.62
C GLY A 3 68.64 -72.99 -54.19
N THR A 4 68.53 -74.12 -53.50
CA THR A 4 67.96 -74.27 -52.15
C THR A 4 68.78 -73.59 -51.04
N THR A 5 69.98 -73.07 -51.34
CA THR A 5 70.95 -72.52 -50.37
C THR A 5 71.24 -71.03 -50.50
N LEU A 6 70.71 -70.30 -51.50
CA LEU A 6 71.02 -68.88 -51.70
C LEU A 6 70.50 -67.98 -50.56
N GLY A 7 69.37 -68.33 -49.94
CA GLY A 7 68.77 -67.56 -48.85
C GLY A 7 69.36 -67.82 -47.45
N ALA A 8 70.07 -68.93 -47.25
CA ALA A 8 70.60 -69.31 -45.92
C ALA A 8 71.96 -68.68 -45.59
N ASN A 9 72.66 -68.08 -46.59
CA ASN A 9 74.02 -67.56 -46.47
C ASN A 9 74.18 -66.14 -47.07
N ASN A 10 73.17 -65.27 -47.02
CA ASN A 10 73.22 -63.90 -47.58
C ASN A 10 73.61 -63.84 -49.09
N GLY A 11 73.23 -64.85 -49.89
CA GLY A 11 73.61 -64.92 -51.29
C GLY A 11 72.84 -63.94 -52.17
N VAL A 12 73.54 -63.17 -53.02
CA VAL A 12 72.94 -62.27 -54.00
C VAL A 12 72.65 -63.02 -55.30
N ALA A 13 71.37 -63.14 -55.68
CA ALA A 13 70.95 -63.87 -56.88
C ALA A 13 71.16 -63.08 -58.19
N ALA A 14 71.15 -61.75 -58.15
CA ALA A 14 71.50 -60.88 -59.27
C ALA A 14 71.79 -59.47 -58.72
N SER A 15 72.88 -58.84 -59.17
CA SER A 15 73.17 -57.43 -58.90
C SER A 15 73.26 -56.66 -60.23
N PHE A 16 72.63 -55.50 -60.28
CA PHE A 16 72.71 -54.57 -61.40
C PHE A 16 73.35 -53.28 -60.87
N ALA A 17 74.61 -53.03 -61.22
CA ALA A 17 75.32 -51.81 -60.84
C ALA A 17 75.22 -50.79 -61.99
N THR A 18 74.70 -49.59 -61.72
CA THR A 18 74.58 -48.52 -62.71
C THR A 18 75.29 -47.25 -62.21
N GLY A 19 76.56 -47.08 -62.58
CA GLY A 19 77.31 -45.79 -62.57
C GLY A 19 78.13 -45.38 -61.32
N THR A 20 79.22 -44.63 -61.56
CA THR A 20 79.87 -43.64 -60.65
C THR A 20 79.68 -42.26 -61.30
N ASP A 21 78.90 -41.34 -60.73
CA ASP A 21 78.31 -40.23 -61.51
C ASP A 21 79.15 -38.94 -61.55
N THR A 22 79.33 -38.34 -62.74
CA THR A 22 79.91 -36.97 -62.92
C THR A 22 79.20 -36.13 -64.01
N GLY A 23 77.99 -36.50 -64.47
CA GLY A 23 77.29 -35.79 -65.55
C GLY A 23 75.97 -35.13 -65.15
N THR A 24 75.66 -33.98 -65.77
CA THR A 24 74.31 -33.39 -65.82
C THR A 24 73.32 -34.32 -66.53
N GLN A 25 72.15 -34.52 -65.92
CA GLN A 25 71.17 -35.57 -66.24
C GLN A 25 70.26 -35.30 -67.46
N ASP A 26 69.85 -36.38 -68.15
CA ASP A 26 68.80 -36.45 -69.18
C ASP A 26 67.49 -37.08 -68.64
N THR A 27 66.40 -36.68 -69.30
CA THR A 27 64.96 -36.94 -69.20
C THR A 27 64.45 -38.40 -69.24
N ALA A 28 65.26 -39.47 -69.22
CA ALA A 28 64.69 -40.84 -69.26
C ALA A 28 65.57 -42.04 -68.80
N SER A 29 66.69 -41.84 -68.11
CA SER A 29 67.51 -42.97 -67.63
C SER A 29 66.77 -43.80 -66.56
N LYS A 30 66.49 -45.08 -66.85
CA LYS A 30 65.90 -46.04 -65.89
C LYS A 30 66.88 -47.18 -65.65
N ALA A 31 67.30 -47.38 -64.40
CA ALA A 31 68.17 -48.50 -64.02
C ALA A 31 67.51 -49.87 -64.32
N VAL A 32 66.18 -49.96 -64.16
CA VAL A 32 65.38 -51.13 -64.58
C VAL A 32 64.07 -50.63 -65.23
N ARG A 33 63.76 -51.12 -66.44
CA ARG A 33 62.49 -50.84 -67.14
C ARG A 33 61.72 -52.14 -67.34
N VAL A 34 60.47 -52.18 -66.87
CA VAL A 34 59.54 -53.27 -67.12
C VAL A 34 58.35 -52.72 -67.91
N VAL A 35 58.04 -53.35 -69.04
CA VAL A 35 56.89 -52.99 -69.90
C VAL A 35 55.85 -54.10 -69.79
N LEU A 36 54.62 -53.75 -69.40
CA LEU A 36 53.51 -54.68 -69.19
C LEU A 36 52.35 -54.34 -70.12
N GLY A 37 51.54 -55.36 -70.47
CA GLY A 37 50.29 -55.20 -71.21
C GLY A 37 49.09 -54.89 -70.30
N THR A 38 47.88 -55.31 -70.67
CA THR A 38 46.64 -55.06 -69.90
C THR A 38 46.49 -55.92 -68.64
N GLN A 39 47.30 -56.98 -68.49
CA GLN A 39 47.29 -57.90 -67.34
C GLN A 39 48.73 -58.37 -67.06
N GLY A 40 49.14 -58.44 -65.79
CA GLY A 40 50.44 -58.98 -65.35
C GLY A 40 51.08 -58.19 -64.21
N HIS A 41 52.01 -58.82 -63.47
CA HIS A 41 52.79 -58.17 -62.42
C HIS A 41 54.15 -57.71 -62.95
N GLY A 42 54.50 -56.44 -62.74
CA GLY A 42 55.83 -55.93 -63.07
C GLY A 42 56.93 -56.52 -62.19
N TYR A 43 56.61 -56.70 -60.92
CA TYR A 43 57.42 -57.38 -59.93
C TYR A 43 56.50 -58.21 -59.05
N TYR A 44 56.88 -59.45 -58.77
CA TYR A 44 56.16 -60.36 -57.89
C TYR A 44 57.13 -60.96 -56.87
N ALA A 45 56.87 -60.71 -55.59
CA ALA A 45 57.62 -61.29 -54.48
C ALA A 45 56.64 -62.11 -53.64
N ASN A 46 56.99 -63.38 -53.40
CA ASN A 46 56.22 -64.29 -52.57
C ASN A 46 57.18 -64.97 -51.60
N ALA A 47 56.82 -65.00 -50.31
CA ALA A 47 57.62 -65.60 -49.27
C ALA A 47 56.75 -66.48 -48.37
N ALA A 48 57.37 -67.46 -47.71
CA ALA A 48 56.69 -68.33 -46.76
C ALA A 48 56.14 -67.55 -45.56
N SER A 49 55.09 -68.07 -44.92
CA SER A 49 54.56 -67.50 -43.67
C SER A 49 55.66 -67.35 -42.63
N GLY A 50 55.71 -66.18 -41.97
CA GLY A 50 56.76 -65.85 -41.00
C GLY A 50 58.02 -65.22 -41.59
N TYR A 51 58.07 -64.95 -42.91
CA TYR A 51 59.16 -64.20 -43.52
C TYR A 51 59.38 -62.84 -42.85
N ALA A 52 60.59 -62.59 -42.36
CA ALA A 52 60.96 -61.44 -41.55
C ALA A 52 61.71 -60.34 -42.33
N GLY A 53 62.00 -60.54 -43.62
CA GLY A 53 62.67 -59.55 -44.47
C GLY A 53 61.72 -58.56 -45.14
N ASN A 54 62.26 -57.65 -45.93
CA ASN A 54 61.50 -56.69 -46.72
C ASN A 54 61.18 -57.24 -48.12
N PHE A 55 59.94 -57.11 -48.56
CA PHE A 55 59.55 -57.39 -49.95
C PHE A 55 60.10 -56.32 -50.91
N VAL A 56 60.18 -55.09 -50.44
CA VAL A 56 60.80 -53.96 -51.15
C VAL A 56 61.65 -53.20 -50.15
N GLU A 57 62.88 -52.86 -50.52
CA GLU A 57 63.75 -51.96 -49.77
C GLU A 57 64.49 -51.04 -50.74
N LEU A 58 64.33 -49.74 -50.54
CA LEU A 58 65.08 -48.71 -51.23
C LEU A 58 65.91 -47.99 -50.19
N GLN A 59 67.21 -47.85 -50.45
CA GLN A 59 68.16 -47.22 -49.54
C GLN A 59 68.84 -46.03 -50.21
N GLU A 60 69.18 -45.03 -49.42
CA GLU A 60 70.07 -43.94 -49.77
C GLU A 60 71.29 -44.01 -48.83
N ASN A 61 72.48 -44.19 -49.42
CA ASN A 61 73.76 -44.24 -48.70
C ASN A 61 73.76 -45.23 -47.51
N GLY A 62 73.10 -46.39 -47.68
CA GLY A 62 72.99 -47.45 -46.65
C GLY A 62 71.84 -47.26 -45.66
N THR A 63 71.01 -46.23 -45.81
CA THR A 63 69.82 -46.00 -44.95
C THR A 63 68.54 -46.26 -45.73
N THR A 64 67.64 -47.07 -45.20
CA THR A 64 66.33 -47.35 -45.82
C THR A 64 65.45 -46.09 -45.86
N VAL A 65 65.03 -45.68 -47.06
CA VAL A 65 64.14 -44.52 -47.30
C VAL A 65 62.72 -44.94 -47.67
N PHE A 66 62.54 -46.15 -48.17
CA PHE A 66 61.25 -46.78 -48.41
C PHE A 66 61.36 -48.30 -48.26
N ALA A 67 60.44 -48.92 -47.53
CA ALA A 67 60.36 -50.36 -47.44
C ALA A 67 58.92 -50.87 -47.31
N ILE A 68 58.70 -52.09 -47.80
CA ILE A 68 57.49 -52.88 -47.55
C ILE A 68 57.93 -54.14 -46.81
N SER A 69 57.55 -54.26 -45.55
CA SER A 69 57.97 -55.40 -44.71
C SER A 69 57.17 -56.67 -44.99
N GLY A 70 57.79 -57.82 -44.72
CA GLY A 70 57.10 -59.08 -44.51
C GLY A 70 56.38 -59.14 -43.15
N SER A 71 55.48 -60.11 -43.00
CA SER A 71 54.59 -60.26 -41.83
C SER A 71 55.21 -61.08 -40.69
N GLY A 72 56.54 -61.04 -40.54
CA GLY A 72 57.30 -61.91 -39.64
C GLY A 72 56.63 -62.10 -38.28
N GLY A 73 56.30 -63.34 -37.92
CA GLY A 73 55.78 -63.70 -36.59
C GLY A 73 54.42 -63.10 -36.19
N GLY A 74 53.55 -62.72 -37.14
CA GLY A 74 52.21 -62.21 -36.84
C GLY A 74 52.11 -60.68 -36.72
N THR A 75 53.17 -59.96 -37.10
CA THR A 75 53.13 -58.50 -37.23
C THR A 75 52.48 -58.08 -38.56
N PRO A 76 51.69 -57.00 -38.61
CA PRO A 76 51.15 -56.49 -39.87
C PRO A 76 52.27 -56.03 -40.82
N ASN A 77 52.10 -56.27 -42.13
CA ASN A 77 52.98 -55.66 -43.13
C ASN A 77 52.92 -54.13 -43.02
N ARG A 78 54.07 -53.48 -43.05
CA ARG A 78 54.18 -52.02 -42.96
C ARG A 78 54.82 -51.48 -44.22
N ILE A 79 54.25 -50.38 -44.69
CA ILE A 79 54.95 -49.46 -45.58
C ILE A 79 55.65 -48.44 -44.68
N SER A 80 56.97 -48.32 -44.80
CA SER A 80 57.77 -47.36 -44.04
C SER A 80 58.49 -46.45 -45.00
N THR A 81 58.48 -45.13 -44.75
CA THR A 81 59.25 -44.16 -45.52
C THR A 81 59.71 -43.00 -44.65
N SER A 82 60.89 -42.45 -44.93
CA SER A 82 61.40 -41.20 -44.36
C SER A 82 61.16 -39.98 -45.27
N LEU A 83 60.53 -40.19 -46.42
CA LEU A 83 60.24 -39.16 -47.41
C LEU A 83 58.80 -38.66 -47.28
N ASN A 84 58.52 -37.52 -47.93
CA ASN A 84 57.17 -36.99 -48.04
C ASN A 84 56.32 -37.81 -49.03
N ILE A 85 55.04 -37.97 -48.71
CA ILE A 85 54.04 -38.51 -49.64
C ILE A 85 53.27 -37.32 -50.24
N ALA A 86 53.31 -37.17 -51.57
CA ALA A 86 52.55 -36.16 -52.29
C ALA A 86 51.47 -36.85 -53.17
N GLN A 87 50.20 -36.52 -52.93
CA GLN A 87 49.06 -36.99 -53.73
C GLN A 87 48.41 -35.80 -54.44
N SER A 88 48.54 -35.74 -55.77
CA SER A 88 48.02 -34.66 -56.60
C SER A 88 46.80 -35.10 -57.43
N GLY A 89 45.86 -34.19 -57.67
CA GLY A 89 44.64 -34.44 -58.46
C GLY A 89 43.43 -34.89 -57.62
N SER A 90 42.28 -35.07 -58.26
CA SER A 90 41.01 -35.48 -57.61
C SER A 90 41.03 -36.97 -57.26
N THR A 91 41.73 -37.32 -56.19
CA THR A 91 41.92 -38.70 -55.73
C THR A 91 41.60 -38.81 -54.24
N THR A 92 41.22 -40.00 -53.78
CA THR A 92 40.89 -40.26 -52.37
C THR A 92 42.04 -40.99 -51.69
N PHE A 93 42.32 -40.66 -50.44
CA PHE A 93 43.13 -41.51 -49.56
C PHE A 93 42.20 -42.41 -48.74
N SER A 94 42.00 -43.64 -49.20
CA SER A 94 41.12 -44.60 -48.52
C SER A 94 41.91 -45.41 -47.49
N THR A 95 41.36 -45.56 -46.28
CA THR A 95 41.92 -46.40 -45.22
C THR A 95 40.99 -47.58 -44.90
N GLY A 96 41.47 -48.54 -44.11
CA GLY A 96 40.60 -49.54 -43.48
C GLY A 96 39.73 -48.93 -42.36
N THR A 97 39.03 -49.79 -41.61
CA THR A 97 38.16 -49.40 -40.49
C THR A 97 38.90 -49.21 -39.16
N GLY A 98 40.24 -49.37 -39.16
CA GLY A 98 41.08 -49.18 -37.99
C GLY A 98 41.32 -47.69 -37.67
N GLN A 99 42.00 -47.45 -36.55
CA GLN A 99 42.42 -46.09 -36.18
C GLN A 99 43.42 -45.51 -37.19
N VAL A 100 43.27 -44.22 -37.48
CA VAL A 100 44.25 -43.42 -38.19
C VAL A 100 44.81 -42.39 -37.21
N SER A 101 46.09 -42.49 -36.88
CA SER A 101 46.76 -41.54 -35.99
C SER A 101 47.55 -40.51 -36.81
N LEU A 102 47.27 -39.22 -36.58
CA LEU A 102 48.00 -38.10 -37.17
C LEU A 102 48.81 -37.42 -36.06
N ASN A 103 50.13 -37.60 -36.07
CA ASN A 103 50.99 -37.18 -34.96
C ASN A 103 51.54 -35.74 -35.10
N GLY A 104 51.27 -35.09 -36.25
CA GLY A 104 51.67 -33.72 -36.53
C GLY A 104 50.47 -32.79 -36.70
N ASN A 105 50.76 -31.50 -36.88
CA ASN A 105 49.73 -30.51 -37.19
C ASN A 105 48.99 -30.92 -38.47
N THR A 106 47.67 -30.98 -38.38
CA THR A 106 46.80 -31.26 -39.52
C THR A 106 46.15 -29.95 -39.95
N VAL A 107 46.42 -29.51 -41.17
CA VAL A 107 45.82 -28.32 -41.76
C VAL A 107 44.90 -28.76 -42.89
N LEU A 108 43.66 -28.28 -42.85
CA LEU A 108 42.76 -28.40 -43.98
C LEU A 108 42.96 -27.17 -44.88
N ALA A 109 43.03 -27.38 -46.19
CA ALA A 109 43.14 -26.27 -47.14
C ALA A 109 41.88 -25.38 -47.12
N ASP A 110 42.00 -24.18 -47.69
CA ASP A 110 40.86 -23.26 -47.78
C ASP A 110 39.64 -23.89 -48.46
N ALA A 111 38.45 -23.52 -47.99
CA ALA A 111 37.15 -24.02 -48.44
C ALA A 111 37.04 -25.57 -48.46
N LYS A 112 37.77 -26.26 -47.58
CA LYS A 112 37.60 -27.70 -47.34
C LYS A 112 36.82 -27.93 -46.05
N SER A 113 36.18 -29.09 -45.97
CA SER A 113 35.39 -29.50 -44.80
C SER A 113 35.94 -30.79 -44.24
N LEU A 114 35.90 -30.91 -42.91
CA LEU A 114 36.04 -32.18 -42.22
C LEU A 114 34.64 -32.65 -41.85
N THR A 115 34.26 -33.83 -42.33
CA THR A 115 32.89 -34.35 -42.14
C THR A 115 32.97 -35.72 -41.47
N ALA A 116 32.26 -35.88 -40.36
CA ALA A 116 32.01 -37.18 -39.76
C ALA A 116 30.82 -37.82 -40.50
N GLY A 117 31.05 -38.88 -41.29
CA GLY A 117 29.99 -39.54 -42.06
C GLY A 117 29.14 -40.48 -41.21
N GLY A 118 27.80 -40.45 -41.36
CA GLY A 118 26.84 -41.35 -40.70
C GLY A 118 26.11 -40.75 -39.50
N THR A 119 24.98 -41.36 -39.10
CA THR A 119 24.06 -40.83 -38.06
C THR A 119 24.57 -40.98 -36.62
N THR A 120 25.66 -41.71 -36.40
CA THR A 120 26.22 -42.01 -35.07
C THR A 120 27.68 -41.57 -34.90
N SER A 121 28.29 -41.01 -35.94
CA SER A 121 29.70 -40.59 -35.90
C SER A 121 29.87 -39.34 -35.04
N THR A 122 30.82 -39.38 -34.11
CA THR A 122 31.12 -38.27 -33.20
C THR A 122 32.41 -37.58 -33.62
N PHE A 123 32.40 -36.25 -33.55
CA PHE A 123 33.62 -35.46 -33.55
C PHE A 123 34.04 -35.24 -32.10
N ASN A 124 34.89 -36.12 -31.58
CA ASN A 124 35.17 -36.22 -30.15
C ASN A 124 36.51 -35.57 -29.78
N PHE A 125 36.45 -34.48 -29.00
CA PHE A 125 37.61 -33.84 -28.37
C PHE A 125 37.57 -33.88 -26.84
N SER A 126 36.75 -34.75 -26.23
CA SER A 126 36.51 -34.74 -24.79
C SER A 126 37.74 -35.02 -23.92
N ALA A 127 38.79 -35.60 -24.51
CA ALA A 127 40.08 -35.83 -23.84
C ALA A 127 41.06 -34.65 -23.96
N SER A 128 40.74 -33.62 -24.79
CA SER A 128 41.57 -32.42 -24.91
C SER A 128 41.45 -31.57 -23.64
N THR A 129 42.59 -31.11 -23.13
CA THR A 129 42.67 -30.15 -22.01
C THR A 129 42.95 -28.73 -22.48
N ALA A 130 43.24 -28.55 -23.78
CA ALA A 130 43.47 -27.26 -24.41
C ALA A 130 42.16 -26.61 -24.88
N GLN A 131 42.24 -25.35 -25.30
CA GLN A 131 41.12 -24.61 -25.85
C GLN A 131 40.66 -25.20 -27.18
N PHE A 132 39.35 -25.31 -27.38
CA PHE A 132 38.77 -25.53 -28.70
C PHE A 132 38.47 -24.17 -29.32
N ASP A 133 39.39 -23.71 -30.17
CA ASP A 133 39.19 -22.49 -30.94
C ASP A 133 38.27 -22.75 -32.13
N THR A 134 37.34 -21.83 -32.35
CA THR A 134 36.43 -21.83 -33.50
C THR A 134 36.76 -20.65 -34.42
N SER A 135 36.04 -20.52 -35.53
CA SER A 135 36.17 -19.34 -36.38
C SER A 135 35.89 -18.05 -35.61
N SER A 136 36.52 -16.94 -36.00
CA SER A 136 36.14 -15.60 -35.52
C SER A 136 34.78 -15.12 -36.07
N GLY A 137 34.21 -15.85 -37.04
CA GLY A 137 32.87 -15.61 -37.57
C GLY A 137 31.77 -16.35 -36.82
N GLN A 138 30.57 -16.36 -37.41
CA GLN A 138 29.40 -17.04 -36.88
C GLN A 138 29.61 -18.56 -36.79
N VAL A 139 29.35 -19.12 -35.61
CA VAL A 139 29.31 -20.58 -35.39
C VAL A 139 27.85 -21.02 -35.34
N ASN A 140 27.43 -21.85 -36.31
CA ASN A 140 26.08 -22.40 -36.36
C ASN A 140 25.98 -23.74 -35.62
N LEU A 141 25.09 -23.82 -34.64
CA LEU A 141 24.79 -25.03 -33.88
C LEU A 141 23.37 -25.50 -34.22
N ASN A 142 23.27 -26.48 -35.13
CA ASN A 142 21.99 -26.96 -35.67
C ASN A 142 21.28 -28.00 -34.78
N GLY A 143 21.89 -28.38 -33.66
CA GLY A 143 21.35 -29.36 -32.71
C GLY A 143 21.40 -28.83 -31.28
N ASN A 144 20.87 -29.64 -30.36
CA ASN A 144 20.89 -29.31 -28.94
C ASN A 144 22.33 -29.14 -28.46
N THR A 145 22.60 -28.03 -27.78
CA THR A 145 23.88 -27.79 -27.12
C THR A 145 23.71 -28.10 -25.63
N VAL A 146 24.54 -29.01 -25.12
CA VAL A 146 24.52 -29.43 -23.72
C VAL A 146 25.88 -29.14 -23.11
N LEU A 147 25.91 -28.37 -22.02
CA LEU A 147 27.09 -28.24 -21.19
C LEU A 147 27.15 -29.45 -20.23
N ALA A 148 28.31 -30.07 -20.12
CA ALA A 148 28.53 -31.16 -19.17
C ALA A 148 28.38 -30.66 -17.72
N GLN A 149 28.22 -31.59 -16.77
CA GLN A 149 28.13 -31.27 -15.34
C GLN A 149 29.32 -30.41 -14.89
N ASN A 150 29.04 -29.41 -14.05
CA ASN A 150 30.02 -28.47 -13.50
C ASN A 150 30.77 -27.65 -14.58
N LYS A 151 30.13 -27.39 -15.72
CA LYS A 151 30.63 -26.46 -16.74
C LYS A 151 29.74 -25.23 -16.82
N SER A 152 30.37 -24.10 -17.12
CA SER A 152 29.72 -22.80 -17.27
C SER A 152 29.78 -22.35 -18.71
N LEU A 153 28.79 -21.58 -19.13
CA LEU A 153 28.90 -20.72 -20.30
C LEU A 153 29.44 -19.38 -19.82
N SER A 154 30.65 -19.00 -20.23
CA SER A 154 31.27 -17.73 -19.87
C SER A 154 31.55 -16.89 -21.09
N VAL A 155 31.32 -15.58 -20.98
CA VAL A 155 31.79 -14.57 -21.93
C VAL A 155 33.13 -14.02 -21.45
N ALA A 156 34.05 -13.71 -22.36
CA ALA A 156 35.38 -13.20 -21.98
C ALA A 156 35.27 -11.84 -21.27
N ALA A 157 36.13 -11.58 -20.29
CA ALA A 157 36.15 -10.31 -19.55
C ALA A 157 36.33 -9.12 -20.50
N GLY A 158 35.57 -8.05 -20.28
CA GLY A 158 35.59 -6.85 -21.13
C GLY A 158 34.85 -6.99 -22.46
N SER A 159 34.22 -8.15 -22.74
CA SER A 159 33.36 -8.30 -23.92
C SER A 159 32.15 -7.37 -23.84
N THR A 160 31.88 -6.64 -24.91
CA THR A 160 30.67 -5.83 -25.11
C THR A 160 29.56 -6.61 -25.83
N GLY A 161 29.85 -7.85 -26.26
CA GLY A 161 28.89 -8.72 -26.92
C GLY A 161 27.80 -9.22 -25.96
N ASN A 162 26.57 -9.28 -26.46
CA ASN A 162 25.41 -9.75 -25.70
C ASN A 162 25.28 -11.27 -25.84
N ILE A 163 24.69 -11.92 -24.82
CA ILE A 163 24.01 -13.20 -25.02
C ILE A 163 22.60 -12.87 -25.52
N ASP A 164 22.40 -12.90 -26.83
CA ASP A 164 21.16 -12.46 -27.47
C ASP A 164 20.25 -13.65 -27.82
N PHE A 165 19.08 -13.70 -27.19
CA PHE A 165 18.01 -14.65 -27.47
C PHE A 165 16.75 -13.98 -28.02
N SER A 166 16.82 -12.72 -28.48
CA SER A 166 15.66 -11.91 -28.89
C SER A 166 14.85 -12.50 -30.06
N ASN A 167 15.47 -13.33 -30.90
CA ASN A 167 14.80 -14.05 -31.97
C ASN A 167 14.15 -15.38 -31.52
N SER A 168 14.36 -15.81 -30.27
CA SER A 168 13.71 -17.00 -29.71
C SER A 168 12.26 -16.70 -29.35
N SER A 169 11.34 -17.56 -29.79
CA SER A 169 9.94 -17.53 -29.36
C SER A 169 9.63 -18.48 -28.19
N GLY A 170 10.63 -19.23 -27.72
CA GLY A 170 10.50 -20.18 -26.62
C GLY A 170 10.67 -19.55 -25.24
N THR A 171 10.53 -20.36 -24.20
CA THR A 171 10.81 -19.95 -22.81
C THR A 171 12.31 -19.94 -22.54
N PHE A 172 12.81 -18.87 -21.94
CA PHE A 172 14.13 -18.88 -21.31
C PHE A 172 14.04 -19.46 -19.90
N SER A 173 14.34 -20.75 -19.78
CA SER A 173 14.37 -21.44 -18.49
C SER A 173 15.75 -21.31 -17.85
N THR A 174 15.80 -20.92 -16.58
CA THR A 174 17.03 -20.81 -15.79
C THR A 174 17.10 -21.90 -14.73
N SER A 175 18.16 -21.87 -13.91
CA SER A 175 18.31 -22.81 -12.79
C SER A 175 17.17 -22.65 -11.77
N SER A 176 16.86 -23.74 -11.05
CA SER A 176 15.93 -23.74 -9.91
C SER A 176 16.50 -23.12 -8.63
N GLY A 177 17.81 -22.82 -8.63
CA GLY A 177 18.48 -22.13 -7.53
C GLY A 177 18.39 -20.60 -7.66
N THR A 178 19.24 -19.91 -6.90
CA THR A 178 19.38 -18.46 -6.97
C THR A 178 19.92 -18.05 -8.33
N ASN A 179 19.20 -17.17 -9.02
CA ASN A 179 19.67 -16.50 -10.23
C ASN A 179 20.06 -15.07 -9.87
N THR A 180 21.35 -14.73 -9.93
CA THR A 180 21.87 -13.41 -9.58
C THR A 180 22.01 -12.53 -10.82
N LEU A 181 21.38 -11.35 -10.80
CA LEU A 181 21.45 -10.35 -11.88
C LEU A 181 22.12 -9.09 -11.36
N ASN A 182 23.39 -8.88 -11.75
CA ASN A 182 24.21 -7.77 -11.22
C ASN A 182 23.97 -6.44 -11.95
N GLY A 183 23.31 -6.48 -13.11
CA GLY A 183 22.94 -5.30 -13.89
C GLY A 183 21.47 -4.93 -13.70
N ASN A 184 21.07 -3.82 -14.34
CA ASN A 184 19.67 -3.44 -14.41
C ASN A 184 18.86 -4.52 -15.15
N VAL A 185 17.67 -4.83 -14.63
CA VAL A 185 16.71 -5.70 -15.29
C VAL A 185 15.64 -4.82 -15.91
N SER A 186 15.51 -4.87 -17.23
CA SER A 186 14.47 -4.15 -17.96
C SER A 186 13.47 -5.15 -18.53
N VAL A 187 12.18 -4.86 -18.33
CA VAL A 187 11.08 -5.57 -18.96
C VAL A 187 10.51 -4.63 -20.02
N THR A 188 10.55 -5.05 -21.29
CA THR A 188 10.11 -4.22 -22.41
C THR A 188 8.61 -3.90 -22.32
N ALA A 189 8.19 -2.83 -22.99
CA ALA A 189 6.78 -2.40 -23.03
C ALA A 189 5.83 -3.56 -23.35
N ASN A 190 4.67 -3.55 -22.70
CA ASN A 190 3.60 -4.55 -22.85
C ASN A 190 4.01 -5.98 -22.44
N LYS A 191 5.06 -6.14 -21.63
CA LYS A 191 5.42 -7.41 -20.99
C LYS A 191 5.20 -7.33 -19.48
N THR A 192 4.94 -8.49 -18.88
CA THR A 192 4.63 -8.62 -17.46
C THR A 192 5.81 -9.21 -16.71
N PHE A 193 6.13 -8.64 -15.55
CA PHE A 193 6.91 -9.32 -14.53
C PHE A 193 5.95 -10.10 -13.62
N ALA A 194 5.94 -11.42 -13.72
CA ALA A 194 5.06 -12.27 -12.93
C ALA A 194 5.85 -13.02 -11.85
N GLN A 195 5.59 -12.72 -10.58
CA GLN A 195 6.02 -13.54 -9.46
C GLN A 195 4.91 -14.51 -9.09
N ASN A 196 5.02 -15.75 -9.56
CA ASN A 196 4.06 -16.80 -9.25
C ASN A 196 4.43 -17.52 -7.94
N GLY A 197 3.42 -17.97 -7.20
CA GLY A 197 3.60 -18.73 -5.94
C GLY A 197 3.57 -17.84 -4.69
N THR A 198 4.19 -18.32 -3.60
CA THR A 198 4.14 -17.70 -2.26
C THR A 198 5.41 -16.94 -1.87
N GLY A 199 6.35 -16.75 -2.81
CA GLY A 199 7.58 -16.02 -2.56
C GLY A 199 7.33 -14.54 -2.24
N THR A 200 8.24 -13.93 -1.48
CA THR A 200 8.19 -12.51 -1.15
C THR A 200 8.81 -11.68 -2.27
N PHE A 201 8.19 -10.56 -2.66
CA PHE A 201 8.86 -9.52 -3.44
C PHE A 201 9.57 -8.56 -2.48
N THR A 202 10.91 -8.60 -2.47
CA THR A 202 11.71 -7.70 -1.64
C THR A 202 12.39 -6.68 -2.53
N THR A 203 12.28 -5.40 -2.17
CA THR A 203 12.97 -4.29 -2.84
C THR A 203 14.11 -3.76 -1.98
N GLY A 204 14.99 -2.94 -2.57
CA GLY A 204 15.92 -2.13 -1.77
C GLY A 204 15.20 -1.09 -0.90
N SER A 205 15.97 -0.36 -0.08
CA SER A 205 15.49 0.72 0.80
C SER A 205 15.26 2.06 0.08
N GLY A 206 15.54 2.15 -1.22
CA GLY A 206 15.31 3.34 -2.03
C GLY A 206 13.83 3.57 -2.35
N ALA A 207 13.57 4.62 -3.16
CA ALA A 207 12.22 4.92 -3.63
C ALA A 207 11.72 3.83 -4.59
N ASN A 208 10.52 3.32 -4.33
CA ASN A 208 9.80 2.43 -5.23
C ASN A 208 8.68 3.23 -5.91
N SER A 209 8.78 3.43 -7.24
CA SER A 209 7.77 4.16 -8.02
C SER A 209 6.75 3.18 -8.58
N LEU A 210 5.48 3.38 -8.22
CA LEU A 210 4.33 2.64 -8.73
C LEU A 210 3.44 3.63 -9.47
N ASN A 211 3.56 3.66 -10.80
CA ASN A 211 2.90 4.67 -11.65
C ASN A 211 1.52 4.24 -12.17
N GLY A 212 1.15 2.97 -11.95
CA GLY A 212 -0.16 2.43 -12.29
C GLY A 212 -0.95 2.07 -11.03
N ASP A 213 -2.14 1.50 -11.26
CA ASP A 213 -3.00 1.05 -10.16
C ASP A 213 -2.32 -0.05 -9.34
N VAL A 214 -2.47 0.04 -8.02
CA VAL A 214 -2.00 -0.96 -7.07
C VAL A 214 -3.21 -1.65 -6.46
N THR A 215 -3.40 -2.92 -6.78
CA THR A 215 -4.47 -3.74 -6.20
C THR A 215 -3.89 -4.68 -5.15
N VAL A 216 -4.52 -4.69 -3.97
CA VAL A 216 -4.22 -5.64 -2.89
C VAL A 216 -5.31 -6.69 -2.87
N ALA A 217 -4.94 -7.97 -2.92
CA ALA A 217 -5.91 -9.07 -2.94
C ALA A 217 -6.71 -9.15 -1.63
N SER A 218 -7.89 -9.79 -1.70
CA SER A 218 -8.74 -10.01 -0.53
C SER A 218 -7.99 -10.70 0.61
N GLY A 219 -8.19 -10.20 1.84
CA GLY A 219 -7.52 -10.70 3.03
C GLY A 219 -6.03 -10.36 3.14
N LYS A 220 -5.50 -9.46 2.30
CA LYS A 220 -4.13 -8.93 2.39
C LYS A 220 -4.13 -7.48 2.87
N THR A 221 -2.98 -7.04 3.38
CA THR A 221 -2.83 -5.72 4.01
C THR A 221 -1.65 -4.96 3.41
N ILE A 222 -1.69 -3.63 3.55
CA ILE A 222 -0.51 -2.77 3.41
C ILE A 222 -0.08 -2.40 4.82
N THR A 223 1.16 -2.69 5.17
CA THR A 223 1.71 -2.42 6.50
C THR A 223 2.93 -1.52 6.34
N ALA A 224 2.90 -0.34 6.97
CA ALA A 224 4.10 0.48 7.10
C ALA A 224 4.99 -0.05 8.23
N ALA A 225 6.31 0.14 8.14
CA ALA A 225 7.28 -0.45 9.05
C ALA A 225 7.02 -0.12 10.54
N GLN A 226 7.24 -1.11 11.41
CA GLN A 226 7.18 -0.97 12.87
C GLN A 226 8.25 0.02 13.33
N ASN A 227 7.91 0.95 14.25
CA ASN A 227 8.81 1.95 14.86
C ASN A 227 9.23 3.12 13.96
N VAL A 228 8.28 3.85 13.38
CA VAL A 228 8.55 5.18 12.82
C VAL A 228 8.86 6.15 13.97
N THR A 229 10.11 6.18 14.44
CA THR A 229 10.57 7.07 15.52
C THR A 229 10.66 8.53 15.06
N SER A 230 10.86 8.74 13.75
CA SER A 230 10.83 10.04 13.08
C SER A 230 10.34 9.85 11.64
N GLY A 231 9.38 10.66 11.20
CA GLY A 231 8.88 10.66 9.81
C GLY A 231 7.40 10.29 9.65
N THR A 232 7.00 10.02 8.41
CA THR A 232 5.62 9.69 8.03
C THR A 232 5.57 8.27 7.50
N ALA A 233 4.83 7.40 8.19
CA ALA A 233 4.70 5.99 7.82
C ALA A 233 3.97 5.79 6.47
N VAL A 234 2.89 6.54 6.28
CA VAL A 234 2.08 6.56 5.07
C VAL A 234 1.75 8.01 4.76
N ASN A 235 2.22 8.49 3.61
CA ASN A 235 1.93 9.85 3.15
C ASN A 235 1.07 9.78 1.89
N LEU A 236 -0.14 10.36 1.95
CA LEU A 236 -1.00 10.54 0.78
C LEU A 236 -1.02 12.03 0.45
N THR A 237 -0.20 12.43 -0.53
CA THR A 237 -0.10 13.82 -0.96
C THR A 237 -0.69 13.98 -2.34
N ASN A 238 -1.55 14.98 -2.51
CA ASN A 238 -1.93 15.49 -3.81
C ASN A 238 -1.22 16.83 -4.02
N ALA A 239 -0.10 16.80 -4.74
CA ALA A 239 0.78 17.97 -4.91
C ALA A 239 0.21 19.04 -5.86
N GLY A 240 -0.85 18.75 -6.61
CA GLY A 240 -1.52 19.69 -7.52
C GLY A 240 -2.92 20.12 -7.04
N THR A 241 -3.64 20.89 -7.85
CA THR A 241 -5.04 21.25 -7.58
C THR A 241 -5.97 20.07 -7.88
N GLN A 242 -6.57 19.46 -6.85
CA GLN A 242 -7.62 18.44 -7.03
C GLN A 242 -8.93 19.12 -7.41
N THR A 243 -9.19 19.23 -8.72
CA THR A 243 -10.46 19.81 -9.22
C THR A 243 -11.62 18.83 -9.03
N THR A 244 -11.36 17.53 -9.20
CA THR A 244 -12.31 16.43 -9.01
C THR A 244 -11.60 15.23 -8.39
N GLY A 245 -12.31 14.42 -7.61
CA GLY A 245 -11.79 13.16 -7.05
C GLY A 245 -11.53 13.22 -5.54
N LYS A 246 -10.89 12.18 -5.02
CA LYS A 246 -10.55 12.02 -3.60
C LYS A 246 -9.09 11.58 -3.49
N VAL A 247 -8.32 12.18 -2.58
CA VAL A 247 -6.97 11.68 -2.24
C VAL A 247 -7.04 10.33 -1.52
N LEU A 248 -8.02 10.21 -0.62
CA LEU A 248 -8.35 8.98 0.08
C LEU A 248 -9.85 8.74 -0.03
N ASN A 249 -10.23 7.58 -0.56
CA ASN A 249 -11.60 7.09 -0.54
C ASN A 249 -11.65 5.79 0.25
N VAL A 250 -12.41 5.77 1.34
CA VAL A 250 -12.71 4.55 2.09
C VAL A 250 -14.15 4.19 1.80
N ASP A 251 -14.34 3.19 0.95
CA ASP A 251 -15.64 2.62 0.62
C ASP A 251 -15.69 1.18 1.13
N THR A 252 -16.58 0.92 2.09
CA THR A 252 -16.74 -0.39 2.72
C THR A 252 -17.86 -1.21 2.08
N GLY A 253 -18.49 -0.69 1.02
CA GLY A 253 -19.63 -1.32 0.37
C GLY A 253 -20.80 -1.54 1.33
N ALA A 254 -21.56 -2.63 1.10
CA ALA A 254 -22.72 -3.01 1.91
C ALA A 254 -22.37 -3.89 3.12
N GLY A 255 -21.08 -4.14 3.40
CA GLY A 255 -20.66 -4.99 4.50
C GLY A 255 -20.94 -4.34 5.86
N ALA A 256 -21.63 -5.06 6.75
CA ALA A 256 -21.84 -4.59 8.12
C ALA A 256 -20.55 -4.71 8.94
N PHE A 257 -20.28 -3.72 9.80
CA PHE A 257 -19.21 -3.83 10.79
C PHE A 257 -19.69 -4.65 12.00
N SER A 258 -18.85 -5.53 12.53
CA SER A 258 -19.10 -6.22 13.81
C SER A 258 -18.82 -5.30 14.99
N THR A 259 -19.06 -5.78 16.22
CA THR A 259 -18.63 -5.10 17.44
C THR A 259 -17.10 -4.87 17.37
N ASN A 260 -16.67 -3.62 17.54
CA ASN A 260 -15.28 -3.14 17.39
C ASN A 260 -14.71 -3.07 15.95
N GLY A 261 -15.52 -3.38 14.92
CA GLY A 261 -15.15 -3.14 13.53
C GLY A 261 -15.44 -1.70 13.10
N GLY A 262 -14.73 -1.21 12.08
CA GLY A 262 -14.98 0.10 11.48
C GLY A 262 -14.26 0.24 10.15
N GLY A 263 -14.76 1.13 9.27
CA GLY A 263 -14.11 1.42 7.99
C GLY A 263 -12.77 2.13 8.17
N VAL A 264 -12.69 3.00 9.20
CA VAL A 264 -11.46 3.63 9.65
C VAL A 264 -11.40 3.52 11.17
N SER A 265 -10.33 2.93 11.69
CA SER A 265 -10.05 2.85 13.13
C SER A 265 -8.70 3.51 13.42
N ILE A 266 -8.66 4.41 14.40
CA ILE A 266 -7.45 5.09 14.87
C ILE A 266 -7.30 4.80 16.35
N THR A 267 -6.31 4.00 16.71
CA THR A 267 -6.14 3.50 18.08
C THR A 267 -4.72 3.76 18.57
N SER A 268 -4.58 4.24 19.80
CA SER A 268 -3.31 4.30 20.53
C SER A 268 -3.53 3.87 21.98
N THR A 269 -2.71 2.95 22.47
CA THR A 269 -2.71 2.50 23.87
C THR A 269 -1.56 3.10 24.68
N GLY A 270 -0.57 3.71 24.01
CA GLY A 270 0.53 4.39 24.67
C GLY A 270 0.11 5.75 25.21
N ALA A 271 0.80 6.23 26.24
CA ALA A 271 0.68 7.61 26.70
C ALA A 271 1.30 8.54 25.65
N PHE A 272 0.50 9.43 25.05
CA PHE A 272 0.97 10.43 24.09
C PHE A 272 0.63 11.84 24.58
N THR A 273 1.53 12.80 24.35
CA THR A 273 1.35 14.22 24.71
C THR A 273 0.81 15.07 23.56
N GLY A 274 0.72 14.48 22.35
CA GLY A 274 0.29 15.16 21.13
C GLY A 274 -1.18 14.90 20.76
N THR A 275 -1.49 15.09 19.47
CA THR A 275 -2.82 14.85 18.90
C THR A 275 -2.84 13.54 18.12
N LEU A 276 -3.77 12.63 18.45
CA LEU A 276 -3.90 11.34 17.75
C LEU A 276 -4.49 11.49 16.33
N ALA A 277 -5.53 12.31 16.20
CA ALA A 277 -6.16 12.62 14.91
C ALA A 277 -6.31 14.13 14.77
N ARG A 278 -5.68 14.71 13.75
CA ARG A 278 -5.69 16.15 13.50
C ARG A 278 -6.20 16.45 12.11
N LEU A 279 -7.23 17.29 12.05
CA LEU A 279 -7.73 17.91 10.82
C LEU A 279 -7.30 19.37 10.82
N THR A 280 -6.59 19.82 9.79
CA THR A 280 -6.10 21.20 9.68
C THR A 280 -6.47 21.74 8.32
N ALA A 281 -7.18 22.87 8.29
CA ALA A 281 -7.70 23.48 7.08
C ALA A 281 -7.60 25.01 7.15
N ASN A 282 -6.37 25.52 7.06
CA ASN A 282 -6.05 26.92 7.35
C ASN A 282 -6.44 27.92 6.25
N SER A 283 -6.86 27.42 5.08
CA SER A 283 -7.15 28.26 3.90
C SER A 283 -8.48 27.91 3.25
N THR A 284 -9.40 27.27 3.99
CA THR A 284 -10.76 27.01 3.51
C THR A 284 -11.51 28.34 3.36
N THR A 285 -11.72 28.78 2.13
CA THR A 285 -12.55 29.96 1.82
C THR A 285 -14.03 29.61 1.73
N SER A 286 -14.34 28.42 1.22
CA SER A 286 -15.68 27.81 1.16
C SER A 286 -15.52 26.29 1.23
N GLY A 287 -16.33 25.61 2.03
CA GLY A 287 -16.31 24.15 2.15
C GLY A 287 -16.54 23.62 3.57
N THR A 288 -16.37 22.31 3.73
CA THR A 288 -16.56 21.59 4.99
C THR A 288 -15.28 20.83 5.33
N VAL A 289 -14.74 21.05 6.53
CA VAL A 289 -13.52 20.35 6.99
C VAL A 289 -13.85 18.93 7.47
N LEU A 290 -14.91 18.81 8.28
CA LEU A 290 -15.47 17.54 8.71
C LEU A 290 -16.97 17.55 8.44
N GLY A 291 -17.39 16.78 7.44
CA GLY A 291 -18.81 16.57 7.12
C GLY A 291 -19.23 15.19 7.62
N ILE A 292 -20.32 15.15 8.40
CA ILE A 292 -20.91 13.90 8.88
C ILE A 292 -22.35 13.85 8.37
N GLN A 293 -22.66 12.84 7.56
CA GLN A 293 -23.98 12.61 7.02
C GLN A 293 -24.41 11.19 7.35
N ALA A 294 -25.52 11.06 8.07
CA ALA A 294 -26.05 9.78 8.54
C ALA A 294 -27.54 9.68 8.19
N THR A 295 -27.84 9.75 6.89
CA THR A 295 -29.20 9.93 6.34
C THR A 295 -30.22 8.87 6.77
N SER A 296 -29.74 7.68 7.15
CA SER A 296 -30.59 6.55 7.56
C SER A 296 -30.24 6.04 8.97
N LEU A 297 -29.62 6.87 9.82
CA LEU A 297 -29.35 6.51 11.20
C LEU A 297 -30.66 6.47 12.01
N ALA A 298 -31.23 5.28 12.14
CA ALA A 298 -32.45 5.06 12.92
C ALA A 298 -32.16 4.98 14.43
N THR A 299 -31.08 4.27 14.80
CA THR A 299 -30.60 4.12 16.17
C THR A 299 -29.08 4.32 16.22
N GLY A 300 -28.57 4.91 17.31
CA GLY A 300 -27.14 5.13 17.51
C GLY A 300 -26.73 6.61 17.56
N GLN A 301 -25.44 6.87 17.42
CA GLN A 301 -24.83 8.20 17.53
C GLN A 301 -23.99 8.48 16.28
N ALA A 302 -24.16 9.66 15.67
CA ALA A 302 -23.30 10.09 14.57
C ALA A 302 -21.91 10.53 15.08
N VAL A 303 -21.87 11.06 16.30
CA VAL A 303 -20.65 11.38 17.05
C VAL A 303 -20.88 10.87 18.46
N ASP A 304 -20.02 9.97 18.92
CA ASP A 304 -19.98 9.45 20.29
C ASP A 304 -18.65 9.87 20.92
N VAL A 305 -18.72 10.46 22.11
CA VAL A 305 -17.53 10.92 22.85
C VAL A 305 -17.59 10.29 24.23
N ASP A 306 -16.92 9.15 24.37
CA ASP A 306 -16.80 8.40 25.61
C ASP A 306 -15.37 8.51 26.16
N LEU A 307 -15.24 8.92 27.43
CA LEU A 307 -13.97 9.02 28.15
C LEU A 307 -13.67 7.78 29.00
N GLY A 308 -14.57 6.79 29.00
CA GLY A 308 -14.55 5.65 29.90
C GLY A 308 -14.94 6.03 31.34
N SER A 309 -14.58 5.17 32.28
CA SER A 309 -14.97 5.30 33.70
C SER A 309 -14.03 6.14 34.56
N ALA A 310 -12.87 6.54 34.03
CA ALA A 310 -11.89 7.32 34.76
C ALA A 310 -12.32 8.80 34.87
N VAL A 311 -11.94 9.46 35.97
CA VAL A 311 -12.22 10.89 36.17
C VAL A 311 -11.39 11.70 35.18
N TYR A 312 -12.06 12.40 34.27
CA TYR A 312 -11.41 13.35 33.37
C TYR A 312 -11.11 14.67 34.10
N THR A 313 -9.83 15.07 34.10
CA THR A 313 -9.34 16.28 34.77
C THR A 313 -8.92 17.40 33.80
N GLY A 314 -9.15 17.21 32.50
CA GLY A 314 -8.78 18.17 31.47
C GLY A 314 -9.75 19.36 31.34
N THR A 315 -9.48 20.25 30.38
CA THR A 315 -10.19 21.53 30.19
C THR A 315 -11.49 21.44 29.38
N GLY A 316 -11.79 20.28 28.80
CA GLY A 316 -13.03 20.01 28.07
C GLY A 316 -12.89 18.82 27.12
N VAL A 317 -13.96 18.04 26.96
CA VAL A 317 -13.99 16.89 26.03
C VAL A 317 -14.25 17.32 24.59
N VAL A 318 -15.14 18.29 24.45
CA VAL A 318 -15.44 18.98 23.20
C VAL A 318 -15.21 20.45 23.48
N ASN A 319 -14.15 21.00 22.89
CA ASN A 319 -13.83 22.41 22.99
C ASN A 319 -14.08 23.08 21.63
N VAL A 320 -14.91 24.12 21.63
CA VAL A 320 -15.20 24.93 20.44
C VAL A 320 -14.68 26.34 20.71
N SER A 321 -13.68 26.75 19.95
CA SER A 321 -13.08 28.08 20.07
C SER A 321 -13.01 28.74 18.69
N ALA A 322 -13.26 30.05 18.64
CA ALA A 322 -13.18 30.84 17.42
C ALA A 322 -12.68 32.27 17.75
N ASN A 323 -11.38 32.49 17.62
CA ASN A 323 -10.72 33.74 18.03
C ASN A 323 -11.04 34.95 17.14
N SER A 324 -11.62 34.74 15.94
CA SER A 324 -11.87 35.83 14.97
C SER A 324 -13.14 35.60 14.13
N ALA A 325 -14.15 34.92 14.67
CA ALA A 325 -15.44 34.78 13.97
C ALA A 325 -16.20 36.12 14.01
N SER A 326 -16.07 36.94 12.97
CA SER A 326 -16.72 38.26 12.90
C SER A 326 -18.24 38.20 12.67
N SER A 327 -18.77 37.11 12.11
CA SER A 327 -20.20 36.98 11.77
C SER A 327 -20.75 35.53 11.73
N GLY A 328 -20.03 34.53 12.26
CA GLY A 328 -20.38 33.10 12.14
C GLY A 328 -21.05 32.50 13.37
N THR A 329 -21.82 31.42 13.19
CA THR A 329 -22.34 30.58 14.28
C THR A 329 -21.33 29.50 14.65
N LEU A 330 -20.93 29.42 15.92
CA LEU A 330 -19.97 28.40 16.40
C LEU A 330 -20.62 27.02 16.58
N VAL A 331 -21.80 26.99 17.18
CA VAL A 331 -22.60 25.77 17.36
C VAL A 331 -24.02 26.09 16.93
N ASN A 332 -24.47 25.44 15.85
CA ASN A 332 -25.85 25.53 15.39
C ASN A 332 -26.51 24.16 15.56
N VAL A 333 -27.62 24.13 16.30
CA VAL A 333 -28.45 22.93 16.43
C VAL A 333 -29.81 23.24 15.83
N SER A 334 -30.14 22.60 14.73
CA SER A 334 -31.38 22.82 14.00
C SER A 334 -31.83 21.53 13.30
N GLY A 335 -33.13 21.43 12.99
CA GLY A 335 -33.68 20.31 12.25
C GLY A 335 -35.18 20.50 12.02
N THR A 336 -35.65 20.21 10.81
CA THR A 336 -37.05 20.37 10.40
C THR A 336 -38.02 19.53 11.22
N SER A 337 -37.55 18.37 11.72
CA SER A 337 -38.35 17.43 12.53
C SER A 337 -37.93 17.33 13.99
N LEU A 338 -36.99 18.16 14.48
CA LEU A 338 -36.72 18.24 15.93
C LEU A 338 -38.02 18.60 16.70
N GLY A 339 -38.90 19.37 16.07
CA GLY A 339 -40.21 19.77 16.60
C GLY A 339 -41.36 18.77 16.38
N GLY A 340 -41.24 17.80 15.47
CA GLY A 340 -42.33 16.88 15.10
C GLY A 340 -42.34 15.55 15.85
N ASN A 341 -41.16 15.06 16.26
CA ASN A 341 -40.97 13.72 16.83
C ASN A 341 -40.40 13.76 18.26
N ASN A 342 -40.71 14.80 19.03
CA ASN A 342 -40.25 14.94 20.42
C ASN A 342 -38.71 15.02 20.55
N GLY A 343 -38.03 15.55 19.54
CA GLY A 343 -36.58 15.74 19.55
C GLY A 343 -36.14 16.76 20.61
N THR A 344 -34.94 16.57 21.14
CA THR A 344 -34.27 17.55 22.00
C THR A 344 -33.04 18.06 21.26
N GLY A 345 -32.94 19.38 21.09
CA GLY A 345 -31.78 20.00 20.45
C GLY A 345 -30.53 19.90 21.34
N VAL A 346 -30.63 20.44 22.55
CA VAL A 346 -29.56 20.37 23.56
C VAL A 346 -30.10 19.77 24.86
N LYS A 347 -29.51 18.65 25.27
CA LYS A 347 -29.79 18.00 26.55
C LYS A 347 -28.55 18.08 27.43
N ILE A 348 -28.70 18.66 28.62
CA ILE A 348 -27.67 18.69 29.65
C ILE A 348 -28.20 17.89 30.84
N ALA A 349 -27.59 16.76 31.11
CA ALA A 349 -27.93 15.91 32.26
C ALA A 349 -26.70 15.73 33.14
N THR A 350 -26.86 16.00 34.44
CA THR A 350 -25.82 15.74 35.44
C THR A 350 -26.26 14.54 36.29
N GLY A 351 -25.61 13.39 36.10
CA GLY A 351 -26.02 12.11 36.71
C GLY A 351 -27.18 11.43 35.99
N THR A 352 -27.67 10.31 36.54
CA THR A 352 -28.80 9.54 35.97
C THR A 352 -30.13 10.22 36.35
N PRO A 353 -30.88 10.80 35.41
CA PRO A 353 -32.18 11.39 35.72
C PRO A 353 -33.16 10.26 36.03
N THR A 354 -33.77 10.26 37.22
CA THR A 354 -34.79 9.26 37.60
C THR A 354 -36.23 9.75 37.38
N GLY A 355 -36.40 11.02 36.98
CA GLY A 355 -37.70 11.59 36.62
C GLY A 355 -38.07 11.35 35.17
N THR A 356 -39.36 11.15 34.89
CA THR A 356 -39.90 11.11 33.53
C THR A 356 -39.95 12.54 32.97
N ASP A 357 -39.14 12.82 31.95
CA ASP A 357 -39.20 14.09 31.22
C ASP A 357 -40.56 14.14 30.48
N PRO A 358 -41.36 15.22 30.60
CA PRO A 358 -42.64 15.31 29.89
C PRO A 358 -42.44 15.17 28.37
N THR A 359 -43.39 14.52 27.71
CA THR A 359 -43.37 14.14 26.28
C THR A 359 -43.53 15.32 25.33
N VAL A 360 -42.93 16.46 25.62
CA VAL A 360 -42.99 17.69 24.80
C VAL A 360 -41.58 18.11 24.38
N THR A 361 -41.49 18.75 23.21
CA THR A 361 -40.23 19.23 22.64
C THR A 361 -39.60 20.35 23.47
N LYS A 362 -38.27 20.34 23.60
CA LYS A 362 -37.52 21.34 24.37
C LYS A 362 -36.31 21.81 23.56
N ALA A 363 -36.10 23.13 23.50
CA ALA A 363 -34.86 23.69 22.95
C ALA A 363 -33.67 23.37 23.87
N LEU A 364 -33.90 23.51 25.18
CA LEU A 364 -32.94 23.19 26.24
C LEU A 364 -33.66 22.35 27.32
N SER A 365 -33.17 21.15 27.57
CA SER A 365 -33.56 20.34 28.73
C SER A 365 -32.37 20.27 29.70
N ILE A 366 -32.59 20.72 30.94
CA ILE A 366 -31.62 20.62 32.03
C ILE A 366 -32.21 19.68 33.08
N ALA A 367 -31.60 18.51 33.23
CA ALA A 367 -31.99 17.53 34.23
C ALA A 367 -30.95 17.48 35.35
N LEU A 368 -31.37 17.84 36.56
CA LEU A 368 -30.57 17.73 37.78
C LEU A 368 -30.87 16.38 38.45
N GLY A 369 -29.85 15.56 38.66
CA GLY A 369 -29.98 14.23 39.27
C GLY A 369 -30.25 14.26 40.78
N ASN A 370 -30.71 13.13 41.33
CA ASN A 370 -30.97 12.94 42.77
C ASN A 370 -29.72 12.45 43.54
N THR A 371 -28.57 13.06 43.32
CA THR A 371 -27.39 12.82 44.18
C THR A 371 -27.38 13.89 45.27
N ALA A 372 -26.94 13.53 46.48
CA ALA A 372 -27.03 14.33 47.72
C ALA A 372 -26.30 15.69 47.73
N SER A 373 -25.87 16.21 46.58
CA SER A 373 -25.18 17.48 46.38
C SER A 373 -26.10 18.50 45.71
N SER A 374 -26.11 19.73 46.22
CA SER A 374 -26.92 20.85 45.71
C SER A 374 -26.47 21.28 44.31
N GLY A 375 -27.16 20.83 43.27
CA GLY A 375 -26.96 21.28 41.90
C GLY A 375 -27.70 22.57 41.58
N THR A 376 -27.04 23.52 40.91
CA THR A 376 -27.70 24.71 40.33
C THR A 376 -28.01 24.43 38.85
N GLY A 377 -29.26 24.66 38.42
CA GLY A 377 -29.69 24.43 37.04
C GLY A 377 -29.11 25.45 36.05
N ILE A 378 -29.61 26.68 36.11
CA ILE A 378 -29.06 27.81 35.34
C ILE A 378 -28.50 28.81 36.36
N TYR A 379 -27.19 29.05 36.30
CA TYR A 379 -26.53 30.12 37.03
C TYR A 379 -26.12 31.22 36.05
N VAL A 380 -26.59 32.44 36.27
CA VAL A 380 -26.25 33.60 35.45
C VAL A 380 -25.56 34.62 36.34
N ASN A 381 -24.32 34.97 36.00
CA ASN A 381 -23.54 36.00 36.67
C ASN A 381 -22.90 36.91 35.62
N ALA A 382 -22.87 38.21 35.87
CA ALA A 382 -22.30 39.21 34.99
C ALA A 382 -21.26 40.04 35.75
N GLY A 383 -20.17 40.41 35.07
CA GLY A 383 -19.15 41.29 35.64
C GLY A 383 -19.72 42.68 35.98
N SER A 384 -19.04 43.41 36.87
CA SER A 384 -19.51 44.70 37.40
C SER A 384 -19.78 45.78 36.35
N SER A 385 -19.19 45.67 35.16
CA SER A 385 -19.34 46.62 34.05
C SER A 385 -20.39 46.22 33.00
N TRP A 386 -21.14 45.14 33.21
CA TRP A 386 -22.12 44.66 32.25
C TRP A 386 -23.46 45.41 32.35
N THR A 387 -24.08 45.73 31.21
CA THR A 387 -25.25 46.63 31.12
C THR A 387 -26.47 46.03 30.40
N GLY A 388 -26.49 44.73 30.11
CA GLY A 388 -27.55 44.06 29.34
C GLY A 388 -28.73 43.52 30.16
N ASN A 389 -29.46 42.56 29.57
CA ASN A 389 -30.49 41.74 30.23
C ASN A 389 -29.94 40.35 30.61
N LEU A 390 -30.14 39.93 31.86
CA LEU A 390 -29.64 38.66 32.40
C LEU A 390 -30.50 37.50 31.87
N LEU A 391 -31.78 37.79 31.67
CA LEU A 391 -32.74 36.94 30.98
C LEU A 391 -33.67 37.82 30.15
N ASP A 392 -33.94 37.43 28.92
CA ASP A 392 -34.93 38.07 28.08
C ASP A 392 -35.66 37.03 27.24
N LEU A 393 -36.88 36.69 27.66
CA LEU A 393 -37.75 35.80 26.92
C LEU A 393 -38.55 36.63 25.94
N ARG A 394 -38.31 36.42 24.65
CA ARG A 394 -39.00 37.15 23.57
C ARG A 394 -39.88 36.22 22.74
N LEU A 395 -41.00 36.76 22.26
CA LEU A 395 -41.77 36.17 21.18
C LEU A 395 -41.69 37.12 19.99
N ASN A 396 -41.03 36.68 18.91
CA ASN A 396 -40.62 37.55 17.80
C ASN A 396 -39.79 38.75 18.31
N ALA A 397 -40.24 39.97 18.00
CA ALA A 397 -39.59 41.21 18.42
C ALA A 397 -40.08 41.76 19.79
N LEU A 398 -40.92 41.03 20.52
CA LEU A 398 -41.54 41.50 21.77
C LEU A 398 -40.98 40.77 22.99
N SER A 399 -40.49 41.52 23.99
CA SER A 399 -40.08 40.98 25.29
C SER A 399 -41.29 40.66 26.16
N LEU A 400 -41.33 39.41 26.62
CA LEU A 400 -42.37 38.85 27.48
C LEU A 400 -41.95 38.87 28.95
N PHE A 401 -40.74 38.44 29.25
CA PHE A 401 -40.16 38.43 30.59
C PHE A 401 -38.70 38.85 30.51
N THR A 402 -38.35 39.95 31.17
CA THR A 402 -37.00 40.49 31.13
C THR A 402 -36.50 40.71 32.55
N VAL A 403 -35.30 40.22 32.84
CA VAL A 403 -34.53 40.54 34.04
C VAL A 403 -33.34 41.37 33.59
N SER A 404 -33.31 42.64 33.95
CA SER A 404 -32.21 43.57 33.64
C SER A 404 -31.37 43.85 34.89
N ASN A 405 -30.29 44.61 34.73
CA ASN A 405 -29.54 45.16 35.87
C ASN A 405 -30.33 46.19 36.70
N THR A 406 -31.51 46.65 36.24
CA THR A 406 -32.36 47.63 36.94
C THR A 406 -33.65 47.04 37.51
N GLY A 407 -33.98 45.78 37.20
CA GLY A 407 -35.16 45.11 37.72
C GLY A 407 -35.83 44.14 36.74
N VAL A 408 -37.01 43.65 37.11
CA VAL A 408 -37.82 42.67 36.36
C VAL A 408 -38.97 43.38 35.65
N THR A 409 -39.19 43.07 34.38
CA THR A 409 -40.30 43.57 33.57
C THR A 409 -41.11 42.40 33.01
N ILE A 410 -42.45 42.52 33.08
CA ILE A 410 -43.41 41.63 32.43
C ILE A 410 -44.04 42.40 31.27
N GLY A 411 -44.05 41.82 30.06
CA GLY A 411 -44.57 42.47 28.85
C GLY A 411 -46.06 42.81 28.92
N SER A 412 -46.50 43.76 28.09
CA SER A 412 -47.82 44.43 28.16
C SER A 412 -49.07 43.53 27.99
N ASN A 413 -48.90 42.29 27.52
CA ASN A 413 -50.00 41.34 27.30
C ASN A 413 -49.96 40.13 28.26
N LEU A 414 -49.17 40.19 29.33
CA LEU A 414 -49.03 39.11 30.30
C LEU A 414 -49.59 39.51 31.66
N THR A 415 -50.32 38.60 32.28
CA THR A 415 -50.84 38.76 33.63
C THR A 415 -49.88 38.11 34.63
N PHE A 416 -49.45 38.88 35.63
CA PHE A 416 -48.82 38.29 36.81
C PHE A 416 -49.91 37.67 37.71
N SER A 417 -50.16 36.37 37.56
CA SER A 417 -51.07 35.61 38.41
C SER A 417 -50.27 34.74 39.36
N THR A 418 -50.52 34.86 40.66
CA THR A 418 -50.12 33.84 41.63
C THR A 418 -51.29 32.86 41.82
N GLY A 419 -51.01 31.67 42.36
CA GLY A 419 -52.08 30.73 42.78
C GLY A 419 -52.84 31.26 44.00
N THR A 420 -53.11 30.40 44.99
CA THR A 420 -53.87 30.77 46.20
C THR A 420 -53.04 31.49 47.30
N GLY A 421 -51.80 31.89 46.98
CA GLY A 421 -50.89 32.56 47.93
C GLY A 421 -51.04 34.08 47.96
N ALA A 422 -50.60 34.70 49.06
CA ALA A 422 -50.55 36.17 49.19
C ALA A 422 -49.49 36.78 48.28
N VAL A 423 -49.80 37.92 47.66
CA VAL A 423 -48.84 38.75 46.90
C VAL A 423 -48.43 39.93 47.77
N THR A 424 -47.17 39.98 48.17
CA THR A 424 -46.59 41.10 48.94
C THR A 424 -45.80 42.00 48.00
N LEU A 425 -46.19 43.27 47.89
CA LEU A 425 -45.48 44.29 47.12
C LEU A 425 -44.71 45.20 48.09
N ASN A 426 -43.39 45.02 48.18
CA ASN A 426 -42.53 45.84 49.04
C ASN A 426 -42.03 47.07 48.26
N GLY A 427 -42.33 48.28 48.75
CA GLY A 427 -41.92 49.54 48.16
C GLY A 427 -43.06 50.34 47.50
N ASN A 428 -42.72 51.46 46.86
CA ASN A 428 -43.70 52.32 46.19
C ASN A 428 -44.29 51.60 44.97
N THR A 429 -45.59 51.33 45.00
CA THR A 429 -46.33 50.77 43.85
C THR A 429 -47.02 51.90 43.10
N SER A 430 -46.60 52.16 41.86
CA SER A 430 -47.21 53.15 40.97
C SER A 430 -47.84 52.43 39.77
N THR A 431 -49.03 52.84 39.36
CA THR A 431 -49.73 52.26 38.21
C THR A 431 -50.16 53.37 37.26
N ALA A 432 -50.03 53.13 35.95
CA ALA A 432 -50.45 54.10 34.93
C ALA A 432 -51.97 54.13 34.73
N SER A 433 -52.68 53.08 35.16
CA SER A 433 -54.14 52.91 35.11
C SER A 433 -54.66 52.44 36.47
N GLY A 434 -55.92 52.74 36.81
CA GLY A 434 -56.49 52.44 38.13
C GLY A 434 -56.33 50.97 38.56
N VAL A 435 -55.89 50.76 39.80
CA VAL A 435 -55.81 49.42 40.41
C VAL A 435 -57.21 48.95 40.77
N THR A 436 -57.66 47.86 40.16
CA THR A 436 -58.92 47.20 40.51
C THR A 436 -58.63 46.02 41.44
N LEU A 437 -58.97 46.14 42.71
CA LEU A 437 -58.90 45.03 43.67
C LEU A 437 -60.23 44.27 43.63
N SER A 438 -60.29 43.18 42.87
CA SER A 438 -61.44 42.28 42.88
C SER A 438 -61.21 41.18 43.91
N THR A 439 -62.04 41.11 44.94
CA THR A 439 -62.03 39.97 45.86
C THR A 439 -62.47 38.71 45.14
N GLY A 440 -61.77 37.58 45.35
CA GLY A 440 -62.18 36.30 44.82
C GLY A 440 -63.57 35.87 45.34
N SER A 441 -64.29 35.06 44.57
CA SER A 441 -65.55 34.42 44.98
C SER A 441 -65.31 33.58 46.25
N GLY A 442 -65.69 34.11 47.42
CA GLY A 442 -65.54 33.40 48.70
C GLY A 442 -65.27 34.26 49.94
N ILE A 443 -64.98 35.56 49.81
CA ILE A 443 -64.89 36.44 50.99
C ILE A 443 -66.30 36.80 51.45
N THR A 444 -66.88 35.97 52.32
CA THR A 444 -68.27 36.14 52.78
C THR A 444 -68.40 36.85 54.13
N THR A 445 -67.31 37.07 54.90
CA THR A 445 -67.49 37.62 56.27
C THR A 445 -66.48 38.61 56.87
N THR A 446 -65.29 38.92 56.35
CA THR A 446 -64.46 40.02 56.93
C THR A 446 -63.44 40.62 55.96
N THR A 447 -63.59 41.91 55.67
CA THR A 447 -62.68 42.88 55.01
C THR A 447 -61.95 42.45 53.72
N ALA A 448 -62.44 42.96 52.58
CA ALA A 448 -61.87 42.80 51.23
C ALA A 448 -60.47 43.40 51.02
N VAL A 449 -60.21 44.56 51.63
CA VAL A 449 -58.95 45.32 51.52
C VAL A 449 -58.69 45.96 52.88
N THR A 450 -57.55 45.64 53.49
CA THR A 450 -57.10 46.25 54.75
C THR A 450 -55.90 47.15 54.47
N ILE A 451 -56.02 48.45 54.78
CA ILE A 451 -54.92 49.41 54.67
C ILE A 451 -54.36 49.65 56.07
N GLY A 452 -53.27 48.96 56.40
CA GLY A 452 -52.56 49.12 57.68
C GLY A 452 -51.49 50.21 57.57
N THR A 453 -51.55 51.24 58.42
CA THR A 453 -50.71 52.45 58.31
C THR A 453 -49.53 52.46 59.27
N GLY A 454 -49.03 51.30 59.69
CA GLY A 454 -48.31 51.04 60.95
C GLY A 454 -47.22 52.03 61.42
N ALA A 455 -46.72 52.96 60.59
CA ALA A 455 -45.79 54.03 60.96
C ALA A 455 -46.00 55.38 60.23
N LEU A 456 -47.20 55.73 59.76
CA LEU A 456 -47.44 57.00 59.04
C LEU A 456 -47.48 58.20 60.02
N SER A 457 -46.36 58.92 60.23
CA SER A 457 -46.31 60.07 61.15
C SER A 457 -46.79 61.39 60.53
N THR A 458 -46.70 61.53 59.20
CA THR A 458 -47.34 62.59 58.39
C THR A 458 -47.74 62.02 57.01
N GLY A 459 -48.92 62.37 56.49
CA GLY A 459 -49.42 61.92 55.18
C GLY A 459 -50.83 61.29 55.20
N THR A 460 -51.35 60.93 54.03
CA THR A 460 -52.66 60.26 53.86
C THR A 460 -52.48 58.78 53.54
N ALA A 461 -53.09 57.91 54.33
CA ALA A 461 -53.06 56.46 54.13
C ALA A 461 -53.78 55.99 52.85
N LEU A 462 -54.85 56.70 52.51
CA LEU A 462 -55.63 56.53 51.30
C LEU A 462 -56.16 57.91 50.93
N SER A 463 -55.82 58.38 49.74
CA SER A 463 -56.42 59.59 49.15
C SER A 463 -57.27 59.17 47.95
N VAL A 464 -58.58 59.41 48.02
CA VAL A 464 -59.51 59.12 46.92
C VAL A 464 -59.96 60.44 46.33
N THR A 465 -59.53 60.73 45.10
CA THR A 465 -59.93 61.93 44.37
C THR A 465 -60.68 61.49 43.11
N THR A 466 -62.00 61.66 43.06
CA THR A 466 -62.78 61.37 41.86
C THR A 466 -62.94 62.65 41.03
N ARG A 467 -62.62 62.58 39.73
CA ARG A 467 -63.01 63.61 38.77
C ARG A 467 -64.33 63.16 38.13
N ASN A 468 -65.47 63.62 38.66
CA ASN A 468 -66.83 63.49 38.11
C ASN A 468 -67.64 62.16 38.25
N GLY A 469 -67.30 61.22 39.14
CA GLY A 469 -68.12 60.02 39.41
C GLY A 469 -68.66 59.97 40.83
N ALA A 470 -69.97 59.85 41.00
CA ALA A 470 -70.66 59.77 42.29
C ALA A 470 -70.15 58.59 43.16
N PHE A 471 -69.78 58.88 44.41
CA PHE A 471 -69.44 57.88 45.41
C PHE A 471 -70.72 57.22 45.93
N SER A 472 -71.19 56.13 45.30
CA SER A 472 -72.36 55.37 45.76
C SER A 472 -71.95 54.38 46.85
N THR A 473 -71.99 54.78 48.12
CA THR A 473 -71.87 53.85 49.25
C THR A 473 -73.18 53.79 50.05
N ARG A 474 -73.77 52.60 50.13
CA ARG A 474 -74.76 52.27 51.16
C ARG A 474 -74.00 51.94 52.45
N VAL A 475 -73.55 52.96 53.17
CA VAL A 475 -72.95 52.79 54.51
C VAL A 475 -74.09 52.44 55.48
N ARG A 476 -74.25 51.15 55.84
CA ARG A 476 -75.09 50.77 57.00
C ARG A 476 -74.33 51.11 58.28
N ARG A 477 -74.61 52.28 58.85
CA ARG A 477 -74.12 52.68 60.17
C ARG A 477 -74.81 51.80 61.22
N SER A 478 -74.07 50.89 61.84
CA SER A 478 -74.52 50.16 63.03
C SER A 478 -74.54 51.14 64.20
N THR A 479 -75.74 51.48 64.68
CA THR A 479 -75.91 52.30 65.89
C THR A 479 -76.02 51.38 67.11
N SER A 480 -74.95 51.22 67.88
CA SER A 480 -75.04 50.76 69.27
C SER A 480 -75.34 51.97 70.16
N ARG A 481 -76.61 52.11 70.58
CA ARG A 481 -77.03 53.13 71.55
C ARG A 481 -76.79 52.58 72.97
N SER A 482 -75.68 52.97 73.60
CA SER A 482 -75.47 52.86 75.05
C SER A 482 -75.85 54.19 75.72
N GLY A 483 -76.78 54.15 76.68
CA GLY A 483 -77.15 55.32 77.49
C GLY A 483 -78.22 54.95 78.53
N PRO A 484 -77.92 55.02 79.84
CA PRO A 484 -78.73 54.44 80.93
C PRO A 484 -79.69 55.45 81.57
N ALA A 485 -80.74 54.97 82.25
CA ALA A 485 -81.54 55.73 83.23
C ALA A 485 -82.44 54.77 84.06
N PRO A 486 -82.98 55.16 85.23
CA PRO A 486 -82.76 54.47 86.50
C PRO A 486 -84.02 53.85 87.15
N ALA A 487 -83.80 53.21 88.30
CA ALA A 487 -84.78 52.54 89.15
C ALA A 487 -85.85 53.45 89.79
N ARG A 488 -87.08 52.95 89.91
CA ARG A 488 -87.99 53.18 91.05
C ARG A 488 -89.00 52.03 91.18
N ALA A 489 -89.36 51.71 92.43
CA ALA A 489 -89.95 50.48 92.93
C ALA A 489 -91.49 50.36 92.87
N SER A 490 -91.94 49.10 93.01
CA SER A 490 -93.22 48.52 93.48
C SER A 490 -94.56 49.13 93.04
N THR A 491 -95.38 48.35 92.33
CA THR A 491 -96.24 47.27 92.86
C THR A 491 -96.38 46.17 91.82
#